data_AF-A0A560WIS1-F1
#
_entry.id   AF-A0A560WIS1-F1
#
_cell.length_a   1.000
_cell.length_b   1.000
_cell.length_c   1.000
_cell.angle_alpha   90.00
_cell.angle_beta   90.00
_cell.angle_gamma   90.00
#
_symmetry.space_group_name_H-M   'P 1'
#
loop_
_entity.id
_entity.type
_entity.pdbx_description
1 polymer ?
#
loop_
_entity_poly.entity_id
_entity_poly.type
_entity_poly.pdbx_seq_one_letter_code
_entity_poly.pdbx_strand_id
1 'polypeptide(L)'
;MNTATPSSAPTDLSSEDVTVTPSDLSFGTPVVLLSTENENGSFNLVPMSSAWALGHVIVLGLGAEGHTAHNLGSRHDLVVNLPAPAQWPAVERSAPLTGRTPVPVDKRGSFRF
;
A
#
# COMPACT_ATOMS: atom_id res chain seq x y z
N MET A 1 -0.77 19.98 18.38
CA MET A 1 -1.05 21.22 19.15
C MET A 1 0.06 22.20 18.78
N ASN A 2 -0.23 23.15 17.87
CA ASN A 2 0.69 24.25 17.53
C ASN A 2 -0.10 25.55 17.71
N THR A 3 0.34 26.38 18.65
CA THR A 3 -0.23 27.69 18.95
C THR A 3 0.61 28.76 18.24
N ALA A 4 0.06 29.34 17.17
CA ALA A 4 0.60 30.57 16.58
C ALA A 4 -0.35 31.74 16.93
N THR A 5 0.24 32.81 17.47
CA THR A 5 -0.42 34.06 17.87
C THR A 5 -0.95 34.82 16.64
N PRO A 6 -2.15 35.44 16.67
CA PRO A 6 -2.69 36.12 15.49
C PRO A 6 -2.04 37.51 15.34
N SER A 7 -1.43 37.76 14.17
CA SER A 7 -1.04 39.11 13.74
C SER A 7 -2.05 39.61 12.72
N SER A 8 -2.61 40.79 12.97
CA SER A 8 -3.68 41.41 12.19
C SER A 8 -3.15 42.43 11.17
N ALA A 9 -3.30 42.13 9.88
CA ALA A 9 -3.68 43.07 8.80
C ALA A 9 -3.79 42.29 7.46
N PRO A 10 -4.70 42.68 6.54
CA PRO A 10 -5.00 41.91 5.34
C PRO A 10 -3.99 42.21 4.23
N THR A 11 -3.17 41.23 3.88
CA THR A 11 -2.20 41.33 2.78
C THR A 11 -2.57 40.34 1.70
N ASP A 12 -2.86 40.89 0.52
CA ASP A 12 -2.78 40.32 -0.82
C ASP A 12 -2.83 38.79 -0.93
N LEU A 13 -3.99 38.26 -1.37
CA LEU A 13 -4.18 36.85 -1.72
C LEU A 13 -3.45 36.52 -3.03
N SER A 14 -2.14 36.71 -3.06
CA SER A 14 -1.27 36.07 -4.05
C SER A 14 -1.30 34.57 -3.76
N SER A 15 -1.77 33.78 -4.71
CA SER A 15 -1.90 32.33 -4.56
C SER A 15 -0.56 31.69 -4.15
N GLU A 16 -0.44 31.29 -2.88
CA GLU A 16 0.67 30.48 -2.35
C GLU A 16 0.55 29.01 -2.81
N ASP A 17 0.36 28.77 -4.11
CA ASP A 17 0.32 27.43 -4.66
C ASP A 17 1.76 26.95 -4.92
N VAL A 18 2.14 25.83 -4.30
CA VAL A 18 3.44 25.17 -4.52
C VAL A 18 3.23 23.92 -5.38
N THR A 19 3.81 23.93 -6.59
CA THR A 19 3.81 22.74 -7.46
C THR A 19 4.74 21.68 -6.89
N VAL A 20 4.21 20.47 -6.69
CA VAL A 20 4.99 19.28 -6.32
C VAL A 20 4.92 18.23 -7.44
N THR A 21 6.02 17.51 -7.67
CA THR A 21 6.11 16.40 -8.64
C THR A 21 6.53 15.12 -7.93
N PRO A 22 5.63 14.48 -7.16
CA PRO A 22 5.95 13.22 -6.51
C PRO A 22 6.16 12.11 -7.54
N SER A 23 7.05 11.16 -7.23
CA SER A 23 7.28 9.98 -8.07
C SER A 23 6.09 9.01 -8.06
N ASP A 24 5.24 9.09 -7.04
CA ASP A 24 4.01 8.31 -6.90
C ASP A 24 2.95 9.19 -6.21
N LEU A 25 1.82 9.43 -6.88
CA LEU A 25 0.72 10.25 -6.37
C LEU A 25 -0.52 9.40 -6.20
N SER A 26 -0.76 8.96 -4.95
CA SER A 26 -1.90 8.11 -4.60
C SER A 26 -2.71 8.76 -3.48
N PHE A 27 -3.35 9.90 -3.75
CA PHE A 27 -4.20 10.58 -2.78
C PHE A 27 -5.57 9.89 -2.68
N GLY A 28 -6.02 9.60 -1.47
CA GLY A 28 -7.37 9.05 -1.20
C GLY A 28 -7.52 7.55 -1.41
N THR A 29 -6.50 6.84 -1.88
CA THR A 29 -6.56 5.38 -2.05
C THR A 29 -6.37 4.67 -0.70
N PRO A 30 -7.26 3.73 -0.32
CA PRO A 30 -7.07 2.99 0.93
C PRO A 30 -5.84 2.08 0.83
N VAL A 31 -5.10 1.96 1.94
CA VAL A 31 -4.13 0.86 2.08
C VAL A 31 -4.92 -0.38 2.48
N VAL A 32 -4.98 -1.35 1.56
CA VAL A 32 -5.59 -2.66 1.81
C VAL A 32 -4.54 -3.68 2.21
N LEU A 33 -4.95 -4.73 2.91
CA LEU A 33 -4.11 -5.87 3.23
C LEU A 33 -4.64 -7.09 2.49
N LEU A 34 -3.91 -7.60 1.50
CA LEU A 34 -4.31 -8.80 0.77
C LEU A 34 -3.87 -10.05 1.54
N SER A 35 -4.76 -11.05 1.58
CA SER A 35 -4.43 -12.40 2.05
C SER A 35 -4.53 -13.40 0.91
N THR A 36 -3.48 -14.20 0.71
CA THR A 36 -3.48 -15.36 -0.19
C THR A 36 -3.01 -16.61 0.54
N GLU A 37 -3.57 -17.76 0.19
CA GLU A 37 -3.18 -19.05 0.79
C GLU A 37 -1.88 -19.58 0.16
N ASN A 38 -0.96 -20.06 0.99
CA ASN A 38 0.26 -20.76 0.58
C ASN A 38 -0.02 -22.25 0.36
N GLU A 39 0.91 -22.97 -0.28
CA GLU A 39 0.76 -24.42 -0.53
C GLU A 39 0.55 -25.26 0.74
N ASN A 40 1.14 -24.84 1.86
CA ASN A 40 1.05 -25.51 3.15
C ASN A 40 -0.19 -25.09 3.99
N GLY A 41 -1.11 -24.31 3.44
CA GLY A 41 -2.31 -23.82 4.13
C GLY A 41 -2.09 -22.62 5.05
N SER A 42 -0.86 -22.10 5.17
CA SER A 42 -0.61 -20.81 5.83
C SER A 42 -1.00 -19.64 4.91
N PHE A 43 -1.00 -18.40 5.45
CA PHE A 43 -1.36 -17.22 4.68
C PHE A 43 -0.16 -16.30 4.45
N ASN A 44 -0.07 -15.78 3.23
CA ASN A 44 0.77 -14.64 2.87
C ASN A 44 -0.07 -13.36 2.98
N LEU A 45 0.49 -12.35 3.64
CA LEU A 45 -0.15 -11.03 3.82
C LEU A 45 0.72 -9.97 3.15
N VAL A 46 0.13 -9.12 2.30
CA VAL A 46 0.85 -7.99 1.69
C VAL A 46 0.04 -6.70 1.76
N PRO A 47 0.63 -5.60 2.26
CA PRO A 47 0.00 -4.29 2.17
C PRO A 47 0.03 -3.80 0.72
N MET A 48 -1.03 -3.12 0.29
CA MET A 48 -1.17 -2.60 -1.06
C MET A 48 -1.90 -1.26 -1.07
N SER A 49 -1.33 -0.29 -1.77
CA SER A 49 -1.98 0.99 -2.09
C SER A 49 -2.56 1.02 -3.51
N SER A 50 -2.15 0.15 -4.42
CA SER A 50 -2.66 0.07 -5.80
C SER A 50 -3.94 -0.77 -5.90
N ALA A 51 -5.01 -0.36 -5.23
CA ALA A 51 -6.30 -1.06 -5.25
C ALA A 51 -7.47 -0.09 -5.45
N TRP A 52 -8.36 -0.37 -6.41
CA TRP A 52 -9.57 0.43 -6.64
C TRP A 52 -10.76 -0.43 -7.08
N ALA A 53 -11.96 -0.01 -6.68
CA ALA A 53 -13.21 -0.65 -7.08
C ALA A 53 -13.75 -0.01 -8.38
N LEU A 54 -14.24 -0.85 -9.29
CA LEU A 54 -14.91 -0.45 -10.52
C LEU A 54 -16.22 -1.24 -10.64
N GLY A 55 -17.32 -0.65 -10.14
CA GLY A 55 -18.61 -1.35 -10.08
C GLY A 55 -18.53 -2.60 -9.20
N HIS A 56 -18.64 -3.78 -9.82
CA HIS A 56 -18.63 -5.08 -9.13
C HIS A 56 -17.26 -5.77 -9.14
N VAL A 57 -16.21 -5.11 -9.64
CA VAL A 57 -14.85 -5.67 -9.66
C VAL A 57 -13.90 -4.82 -8.83
N ILE A 58 -12.90 -5.46 -8.24
CA ILE A 58 -11.74 -4.79 -7.65
C ILE A 58 -10.57 -5.00 -8.60
N VAL A 59 -9.90 -3.92 -8.97
CA VAL A 59 -8.66 -3.95 -9.74
C VAL A 59 -7.49 -3.79 -8.79
N LEU A 60 -6.50 -4.68 -8.91
CA LEU A 60 -5.33 -4.76 -8.04
C LEU A 60 -4.05 -4.66 -8.88
N GLY A 61 -3.15 -3.76 -8.51
CA GLY A 61 -1.81 -3.67 -9.09
C GLY A 61 -0.86 -4.68 -8.44
N LEU A 62 -0.57 -5.79 -9.11
CA LEU A 62 0.29 -6.85 -8.60
C LEU A 62 1.60 -6.96 -9.40
N GLY A 63 2.72 -7.00 -8.70
CA GLY A 63 4.01 -7.38 -9.32
C GLY A 63 4.06 -8.88 -9.57
N ALA A 64 4.29 -9.28 -10.82
CA ALA A 64 4.27 -10.68 -11.27
C ALA A 64 5.24 -11.61 -10.50
N GLU A 65 6.39 -11.08 -10.09
CA GLU A 65 7.40 -11.83 -9.32
C GLU A 65 7.11 -11.91 -7.81
N GLY A 66 5.97 -11.38 -7.35
CA GLY A 66 5.57 -11.40 -5.95
C GLY A 66 5.01 -12.74 -5.48
N HIS A 67 5.05 -12.98 -4.16
CA HIS A 67 4.46 -14.19 -3.57
C HIS A 67 2.95 -14.26 -3.77
N THR A 68 2.26 -13.12 -3.69
CA THR A 68 0.83 -13.01 -3.99
C THR A 68 0.51 -13.48 -5.42
N ALA A 69 1.28 -13.03 -6.41
CA ALA A 69 1.09 -13.45 -7.81
C ALA A 69 1.41 -14.94 -8.00
N HIS A 70 2.42 -15.45 -7.31
CA HIS A 70 2.73 -16.87 -7.29
C HIS A 70 1.58 -17.72 -6.73
N ASN A 71 1.01 -17.34 -5.57
CA ASN A 71 -0.14 -18.04 -4.99
C ASN A 71 -1.35 -17.98 -5.93
N LEU A 72 -1.64 -16.82 -6.52
CA LEU A 72 -2.77 -16.64 -7.45
C LEU A 72 -2.63 -17.41 -8.76
N GLY A 73 -1.43 -17.85 -9.12
CA GLY A 73 -1.19 -18.71 -10.27
C GLY A 73 -1.74 -20.13 -10.09
N SER A 74 -1.81 -20.64 -8.86
CA SER A 74 -2.33 -21.98 -8.54
C SER A 74 -3.64 -21.97 -7.74
N ARG A 75 -3.90 -20.90 -6.98
CA ARG A 75 -5.07 -20.71 -6.12
C ARG A 75 -5.65 -19.31 -6.37
N HIS A 76 -6.72 -19.23 -7.13
CA HIS A 76 -7.24 -17.94 -7.63
C HIS A 76 -8.00 -17.10 -6.59
N ASP A 77 -8.15 -17.58 -5.36
CA ASP A 77 -8.87 -16.90 -4.31
C ASP A 77 -7.95 -15.99 -3.48
N LEU A 78 -8.47 -14.82 -3.10
CA LEU A 78 -7.83 -13.89 -2.18
C LEU A 78 -8.87 -13.17 -1.31
N VAL A 79 -8.42 -12.60 -0.19
CA VAL A 79 -9.22 -11.69 0.63
C VAL A 79 -8.62 -10.29 0.61
N VAL A 80 -9.46 -9.28 0.37
CA VAL A 80 -9.11 -7.87 0.55
C VAL A 80 -9.56 -7.44 1.94
N ASN A 81 -8.61 -7.28 2.87
CA ASN A 81 -8.90 -6.80 4.21
C ASN A 81 -8.77 -5.27 4.26
N LEU A 82 -9.63 -4.63 5.06
CA LEU A 82 -9.57 -3.21 5.37
C LEU A 82 -9.10 -3.03 6.81
N PRO A 83 -7.79 -2.74 7.03
CA PRO A 83 -7.28 -2.56 8.38
C PRO A 83 -7.92 -1.35 9.05
N ALA A 84 -8.27 -1.49 10.34
CA ALA A 84 -8.65 -0.37 11.18
C ALA A 84 -7.45 0.59 11.35
N PRO A 85 -7.68 1.89 11.61
CA PRO A 85 -6.60 2.86 11.76
C PRO A 85 -5.53 2.44 12.77
N ALA A 86 -5.92 1.81 13.89
CA ALA A 86 -4.98 1.34 14.92
C ALA A 86 -4.02 0.24 14.44
N GLN A 87 -4.30 -0.43 13.32
CA GLN A 87 -3.47 -1.50 12.77
C GLN A 87 -2.36 -0.98 11.83
N TRP A 88 -2.33 0.32 11.54
CA TRP A 88 -1.32 0.92 10.64
C TRP A 88 0.13 0.53 10.99
N PRO A 89 0.57 0.42 12.28
CA PRO A 89 1.95 0.07 12.57
C PRO A 89 2.29 -1.37 12.17
N ALA A 90 1.30 -2.28 12.20
CA ALA A 90 1.50 -3.66 11.77
C ALA A 90 1.58 -3.76 10.24
N VAL A 91 0.72 -3.02 9.54
CA VAL A 91 0.73 -2.89 8.08
C VAL A 91 2.09 -2.34 7.62
N GLU A 92 2.55 -1.23 8.22
CA GLU A 92 3.84 -0.60 7.89
C GLU A 92 5.02 -1.55 8.10
N ARG A 93 5.05 -2.29 9.21
CA ARG A 93 6.12 -3.27 9.47
C ARG A 93 6.19 -4.40 8.44
N SER A 94 5.07 -4.72 7.78
CA SER A 94 5.00 -5.77 6.76
C SER A 94 5.39 -5.30 5.36
N ALA A 95 5.37 -3.99 5.08
CA ALA A 95 5.66 -3.43 3.76
C ALA A 95 7.04 -3.83 3.18
N PRO A 96 8.15 -3.88 3.94
CA PRO A 96 9.44 -4.30 3.40
C PRO A 96 9.63 -5.83 3.35
N LEU A 97 8.57 -6.62 3.53
CA LEU A 97 8.63 -8.09 3.56
C LEU A 97 8.13 -8.72 2.26
N THR A 98 8.59 -9.94 1.98
CA THR A 98 8.08 -10.77 0.89
C THR A 98 7.97 -12.23 1.32
N GLY A 99 6.86 -12.89 0.99
CA GLY A 99 6.69 -14.33 1.21
C GLY A 99 7.54 -15.23 0.29
N ARG A 100 8.30 -14.65 -0.65
CA ARG A 100 9.18 -15.41 -1.57
C ARG A 100 10.55 -15.68 -0.94
N THR A 101 10.90 -16.96 -0.82
CA THR A 101 12.26 -17.43 -0.52
C THR A 101 12.77 -18.32 -1.68
N PRO A 102 13.92 -17.99 -2.31
CA PRO A 102 14.73 -16.79 -2.08
C PRO A 102 14.03 -15.50 -2.57
N VAL A 103 14.47 -14.34 -2.05
CA VAL A 103 13.97 -13.03 -2.51
C VAL A 103 14.29 -12.86 -4.01
N PRO A 104 13.28 -12.56 -4.87
CA PRO A 104 13.47 -12.35 -6.30
C PRO A 104 14.52 -11.27 -6.58
N VAL A 105 15.31 -11.44 -7.65
CA VAL A 105 16.47 -10.58 -7.96
C VAL A 105 16.08 -9.11 -7.99
N ASP A 106 15.01 -8.76 -8.70
CA ASP A 106 14.53 -7.38 -8.87
C ASP A 106 13.96 -6.75 -7.60
N LYS A 107 13.79 -7.55 -6.53
CA LYS A 107 13.27 -7.11 -5.22
C LYS A 107 14.35 -7.02 -4.15
N ARG A 108 15.58 -7.46 -4.43
CA ARG A 108 16.69 -7.41 -3.47
C ARG A 108 17.05 -5.94 -3.16
N GLY A 109 17.40 -5.67 -1.91
CA GLY A 109 17.71 -4.32 -1.42
C GLY A 109 16.48 -3.51 -0.97
N SER A 110 15.29 -3.80 -1.51
CA SER A 110 14.03 -3.19 -1.06
C SER A 110 13.21 -4.11 -0.16
N PHE A 111 13.24 -5.42 -0.43
CA PHE A 111 12.48 -6.42 0.32
C PHE A 111 13.40 -7.44 1.00
N ARG A 112 12.93 -7.98 2.13
CA ARG A 112 13.51 -9.14 2.82
C ARG A 112 12.44 -10.20 3.07
N PHE A 113 12.86 -11.44 3.34
CA PHE A 113 11.96 -12.48 3.83
C PHE A 113 11.68 -12.25 5.33
#